data_AF-A0A9D7ICC7-F1
#
_entry.id   AF-A0A9D7ICC7-F1
#
_cell.length_a   1.000
_cell.length_b   1.000
_cell.length_c   1.000
_cell.angle_alpha   90.00
_cell.angle_beta   90.00
_cell.angle_gamma   90.00
#
_symmetry.space_group_name_H-M   'P 1'
#
loop_
_entity.id
_entity.type
_entity.pdbx_description
1 polymer ?
#
loop_
_entity_poly.entity_id
_entity_poly.type
_entity_poly.pdbx_seq_one_letter_code
_entity_poly.pdbx_strand_id
1 'polypeptide(L)'
;MILIAGSGQLAAAIEQRVRASGRPVERLHPCGDDADGLDPALCRRADVLVLAADDDAGNVDLALRARRIKPSLRLVVRLFDTALASYLGETIPDVSILSMSRITAPVLAAAARRLLDDPSAPTRTRHHQHARSARPFQADRILLGALLCLFCWFSHRPCFSRRRSTSRTSTHCISYGRR
;
A
#
# COMPACT_ATOMS: atom_id res chain seq x y z
N MET A 1 -0.38 20.13 -14.61
CA MET A 1 -1.49 19.23 -14.21
C MET A 1 -1.12 18.50 -12.93
N ILE A 2 -2.04 18.43 -11.96
CA ILE A 2 -1.84 17.75 -10.67
C ILE A 2 -2.69 16.49 -10.61
N LEU A 3 -2.08 15.36 -10.27
CA LEU A 3 -2.77 14.10 -10.03
C LEU A 3 -2.98 13.87 -8.54
N ILE A 4 -4.14 13.34 -8.15
CA ILE A 4 -4.44 13.00 -6.76
C ILE A 4 -4.98 11.57 -6.69
N ALA A 5 -4.27 10.69 -6.01
CA ALA A 5 -4.73 9.34 -5.67
C ALA A 5 -5.34 9.32 -4.25
N GLY A 6 -6.58 8.86 -4.15
CA GLY A 6 -7.29 8.70 -2.88
C GLY A 6 -8.76 9.08 -2.96
N SER A 7 -9.61 8.31 -2.28
CA SER A 7 -11.06 8.52 -2.19
C SER A 7 -11.47 9.27 -0.91
N GLY A 8 -10.59 9.39 0.08
CA GLY A 8 -10.89 9.96 1.39
C GLY A 8 -11.07 11.50 1.41
N GLN A 9 -11.42 12.01 2.59
CA GLN A 9 -11.66 13.43 2.81
C GLN A 9 -10.42 14.30 2.56
N LEU A 10 -9.23 13.78 2.87
CA LEU A 10 -7.99 14.51 2.62
C LEU A 10 -7.78 14.75 1.12
N ALA A 11 -7.97 13.74 0.28
CA ALA A 11 -7.89 13.88 -1.16
C ALA A 11 -8.92 14.89 -1.69
N ALA A 12 -10.13 14.89 -1.13
CA ALA A 12 -11.15 15.88 -1.46
C ALA A 12 -10.80 17.30 -1.06
N ALA A 13 -10.26 17.49 0.14
CA ALA A 13 -9.83 18.81 0.62
C ALA A 13 -8.67 19.36 -0.23
N ILE A 14 -7.70 18.51 -0.58
CA ILE A 14 -6.58 18.88 -1.46
C ILE A 14 -7.10 19.25 -2.84
N GLU A 15 -7.95 18.42 -3.45
CA GLU A 15 -8.55 18.70 -4.75
C GLU A 15 -9.28 20.05 -4.75
N GLN A 16 -10.15 20.29 -3.78
CA GLN A 16 -10.92 21.52 -3.67
C GLN A 16 -9.98 22.74 -3.59
N ARG A 17 -8.93 22.66 -2.76
CA ARG A 17 -7.98 23.76 -2.58
C ARG A 17 -7.15 24.02 -3.84
N VAL A 18 -6.72 22.97 -4.52
CA VAL A 18 -5.91 23.10 -5.74
C VAL A 18 -6.76 23.62 -6.89
N ARG A 19 -8.00 23.14 -7.06
CA ARG A 19 -8.93 23.67 -8.05
C ARG A 19 -9.25 25.15 -7.81
N ALA A 20 -9.44 25.56 -6.54
CA ALA A 20 -9.65 26.96 -6.19
C ALA A 20 -8.48 27.89 -6.57
N SER A 21 -7.26 27.33 -6.73
CA SER A 21 -6.10 28.06 -7.24
C SER A 21 -6.02 28.15 -8.78
N GLY A 22 -7.04 27.67 -9.50
CA GLY A 22 -7.08 27.66 -10.97
C GLY A 22 -6.19 26.59 -11.62
N ARG A 23 -5.70 25.62 -10.85
CA ARG A 23 -4.84 24.54 -11.37
C ARG A 23 -5.67 23.33 -11.79
N PRO A 24 -5.37 22.70 -12.95
CA PRO A 24 -6.05 21.48 -13.37
C PRO A 24 -5.68 20.31 -12.46
N VAL A 25 -6.71 19.63 -11.96
CA VAL A 25 -6.61 18.48 -11.07
C VAL A 25 -7.35 17.30 -11.66
N GLU A 26 -6.71 16.14 -11.63
CA GLU A 26 -7.33 14.88 -12.02
C GLU A 26 -7.22 13.88 -10.87
N ARG A 27 -8.34 13.23 -10.54
CA ARG A 27 -8.36 12.18 -9.54
C ARG A 27 -8.06 10.84 -10.16
N LEU A 28 -7.12 10.16 -9.54
CA LEU A 28 -6.87 8.75 -9.76
C LEU A 28 -7.78 7.95 -8.83
N HIS A 29 -8.49 7.01 -9.41
CA HIS A 29 -9.21 5.98 -8.69
C HIS A 29 -8.45 4.69 -8.94
N PRO A 30 -7.43 4.37 -8.12
CA PRO A 30 -6.82 3.05 -8.19
C PRO A 30 -7.91 2.04 -7.84
N CYS A 31 -8.43 1.36 -8.86
CA CYS A 31 -9.41 0.31 -8.72
C CYS A 31 -8.66 -0.98 -8.41
N GLY A 32 -8.98 -1.62 -7.28
CA GLY A 32 -8.61 -3.00 -6.97
C GLY A 32 -7.11 -3.30 -6.76
N ASP A 33 -6.84 -4.61 -6.53
CA ASP A 33 -5.51 -5.25 -6.44
C ASP A 33 -4.73 -5.22 -7.78
N ASP A 34 -5.32 -4.59 -8.79
CA ASP A 34 -4.80 -4.44 -10.13
C ASP A 34 -3.52 -3.61 -10.04
N ALA A 35 -2.38 -4.29 -10.23
CA ALA A 35 -1.06 -3.70 -10.33
C ALA A 35 -0.89 -2.76 -11.55
N ASP A 36 -1.96 -2.19 -12.11
CA ASP A 36 -1.97 -1.33 -13.29
C ASP A 36 -2.71 0.01 -13.09
N GLY A 37 -3.11 0.35 -11.85
CA GLY A 37 -3.91 1.54 -11.53
C GLY A 37 -3.26 2.91 -11.82
N LEU A 38 -2.06 2.98 -12.40
CA LEU A 38 -1.35 4.21 -12.74
C LEU A 38 -1.08 4.29 -14.24
N ASP A 39 -1.92 5.01 -14.98
CA ASP A 39 -1.70 5.26 -16.40
C ASP A 39 -0.35 5.97 -16.63
N PRO A 40 0.62 5.33 -17.33
CA PRO A 40 1.92 5.92 -17.60
C PRO A 40 1.85 7.19 -18.45
N ALA A 41 0.87 7.30 -19.36
CA ALA A 41 0.70 8.49 -20.19
C ALA A 41 0.26 9.69 -19.34
N LEU A 42 -0.69 9.46 -18.43
CA LEU A 42 -1.15 10.46 -17.49
C LEU A 42 -0.03 10.91 -16.53
N CYS A 43 0.74 9.95 -16.00
CA CYS A 43 1.91 10.23 -15.15
C CYS A 43 2.98 11.07 -15.84
N ARG A 44 3.27 10.80 -17.12
CA ARG A 44 4.27 11.58 -17.87
C ARG A 44 3.87 13.06 -18.02
N ARG A 45 2.56 13.32 -18.18
CA ARG A 45 1.98 14.66 -18.34
C ARG A 45 1.79 15.41 -17.01
N ALA A 46 1.84 14.72 -15.88
CA ALA A 46 1.67 15.32 -14.57
C ALA A 46 2.92 16.06 -14.10
N ASP A 47 2.75 17.20 -13.42
CA ASP A 47 3.83 17.93 -12.77
C ASP A 47 4.03 17.48 -11.32
N VAL A 48 2.93 17.08 -10.69
CA VAL A 48 2.87 16.65 -9.29
C VAL A 48 1.89 15.50 -9.17
N LEU A 49 2.26 14.47 -8.40
CA LEU A 49 1.39 13.39 -7.97
C LEU A 49 1.25 13.41 -6.45
N VAL A 50 0.01 13.51 -5.98
CA VAL A 50 -0.36 13.49 -4.57
C VAL A 50 -0.97 12.13 -4.24
N LEU A 51 -0.40 11.43 -3.27
CA LEU A 51 -0.82 10.12 -2.80
C LEU A 51 -1.39 10.27 -1.39
N ALA A 52 -2.70 10.26 -1.28
CA ALA A 52 -3.44 10.61 -0.08
C ALA A 52 -4.45 9.53 0.33
N ALA A 53 -4.28 8.29 -0.14
CA ALA A 53 -5.08 7.15 0.31
C ALA A 53 -4.75 6.75 1.75
N ASP A 54 -5.65 6.08 2.46
CA ASP A 54 -5.46 5.63 3.84
C ASP A 54 -4.47 4.46 3.99
N ASP A 55 -4.18 3.76 2.89
CA ASP A 55 -3.17 2.71 2.82
C ASP A 55 -1.78 3.29 2.50
N ASP A 56 -0.91 3.33 3.51
CA ASP A 56 0.45 3.82 3.36
C ASP A 56 1.28 2.91 2.45
N ALA A 57 1.07 1.59 2.47
CA ALA A 57 1.84 0.66 1.64
C ALA A 57 1.54 0.86 0.15
N GLY A 58 0.26 0.97 -0.21
CA GLY A 58 -0.18 1.32 -1.56
C GLY A 58 0.30 2.69 -2.02
N ASN A 59 0.32 3.69 -1.14
CA ASN A 59 0.91 5.00 -1.46
C ASN A 59 2.41 4.88 -1.81
N VAL A 60 3.18 4.09 -1.06
CA VAL A 60 4.62 3.89 -1.35
C VAL A 60 4.84 3.13 -2.66
N ASP A 61 4.10 2.05 -2.88
CA ASP A 61 4.21 1.27 -4.12
C ASP A 61 3.89 2.15 -5.35
N LEU A 62 2.82 2.94 -5.27
CA LEU A 62 2.43 3.86 -6.33
C LEU A 62 3.47 4.98 -6.53
N ALA A 63 4.09 5.49 -5.47
CA ALA A 63 5.17 6.47 -5.53
C ALA A 63 6.40 5.92 -6.30
N LEU A 64 6.81 4.70 -5.96
CA LEU A 64 7.95 4.03 -6.59
C LEU A 64 7.68 3.74 -8.08
N ARG A 65 6.45 3.30 -8.41
CA ARG A 65 6.02 3.11 -9.80
C ARG A 65 6.04 4.42 -10.58
N ALA A 66 5.46 5.48 -10.02
CA ALA A 66 5.44 6.80 -10.64
C ALA A 66 6.87 7.34 -10.89
N ARG A 67 7.79 7.11 -9.94
CA ARG A 67 9.21 7.49 -10.08
C ARG A 67 9.91 6.71 -11.20
N ARG A 68 9.59 5.42 -11.39
CA ARG A 68 10.10 4.64 -12.53
C ARG A 68 9.59 5.17 -13.88
N ILE A 69 8.34 5.65 -13.94
CA ILE A 69 7.73 6.20 -15.16
C ILE A 69 8.29 7.60 -15.48
N LYS A 70 8.39 8.47 -14.48
CA LYS A 70 8.89 9.85 -14.62
C LYS A 70 9.83 10.16 -13.45
N PRO A 71 11.16 10.04 -13.65
CA PRO A 71 12.15 10.30 -12.60
C PRO A 71 12.16 11.72 -12.05
N SER A 72 11.58 12.69 -12.75
CA SER A 72 11.46 14.10 -12.33
C SER A 72 10.09 14.47 -11.75
N LEU A 73 9.18 13.50 -11.59
CA LEU A 73 7.85 13.77 -11.07
C LEU A 73 7.92 14.20 -9.60
N ARG A 74 7.28 15.30 -9.24
CA ARG A 74 7.23 15.72 -7.84
C ARG A 74 6.20 14.88 -7.11
N LEU A 75 6.62 14.22 -6.04
CA LEU A 75 5.77 13.30 -5.30
C LEU A 75 5.38 13.91 -3.97
N VAL A 76 4.10 13.86 -3.63
CA VAL A 76 3.58 14.23 -2.31
C VAL A 76 2.92 13.00 -1.71
N VAL A 77 3.51 12.40 -0.69
CA VAL A 77 3.09 11.07 -0.19
C VAL A 77 2.61 11.19 1.25
N ARG A 78 1.39 10.72 1.51
CA ARG A 78 0.82 10.63 2.85
C ARG A 78 1.34 9.37 3.55
N LEU A 79 1.96 9.56 4.71
CA LEU A 79 2.50 8.48 5.55
C LEU A 79 2.16 8.76 7.02
N PHE A 80 1.60 7.79 7.72
CA PHE A 80 1.46 7.83 9.18
C PHE A 80 2.74 7.35 9.88
N ASP A 81 3.41 6.35 9.33
CA ASP A 81 4.63 5.79 9.92
C ASP A 81 5.80 6.76 9.76
N THR A 82 6.34 7.19 10.90
CA THR A 82 7.46 8.14 10.96
C THR A 82 8.80 7.55 10.54
N ALA A 83 9.04 6.26 10.77
CA ALA A 83 10.27 5.60 10.36
C ALA A 83 10.29 5.42 8.83
N LEU A 84 9.16 4.99 8.25
CA LEU A 84 8.99 4.88 6.80
C LEU A 84 9.08 6.25 6.12
N ALA A 85 8.50 7.28 6.75
CA ALA A 85 8.63 8.65 6.29
C ALA A 85 10.10 9.11 6.24
N SER A 86 10.86 8.95 7.33
CA SER A 86 12.27 9.34 7.34
C SER A 86 13.07 8.62 6.26
N TYR A 87 12.91 7.29 6.15
CA TYR A 87 13.60 6.49 5.14
C TYR A 87 13.29 6.95 3.71
N LEU A 88 12.01 7.17 3.38
CA LEU A 88 11.63 7.60 2.03
C LEU A 88 12.11 9.01 1.71
N GLY A 89 12.08 9.92 2.69
CA GLY A 89 12.56 11.30 2.52
C GLY A 89 14.05 11.38 2.24
N GLU A 90 14.83 10.45 2.78
CA GLU A 90 16.28 10.35 2.54
C GLU A 90 16.61 9.61 1.23
N THR A 91 15.76 8.67 0.82
CA THR A 91 16.06 7.75 -0.30
C THR A 91 15.54 8.26 -1.65
N ILE A 92 14.40 8.96 -1.68
CA ILE A 92 13.74 9.37 -2.93
C ILE A 92 13.94 10.87 -3.15
N PRO A 93 14.59 11.31 -4.24
CA PRO A 93 14.69 12.73 -4.55
C PRO A 93 13.30 13.30 -4.89
N ASP A 94 13.09 14.58 -4.61
CA ASP A 94 11.84 15.31 -4.91
C ASP A 94 10.56 14.66 -4.36
N VAL A 95 10.66 14.01 -3.20
CA VAL A 95 9.51 13.53 -2.42
C VAL A 95 9.21 14.47 -1.25
N SER A 96 7.93 14.82 -1.08
CA SER A 96 7.43 15.57 0.06
C SER A 96 6.50 14.68 0.86
N ILE A 97 6.78 14.50 2.15
CA ILE A 97 6.00 13.60 2.99
C ILE A 97 5.01 14.37 3.84
N LEU A 98 3.75 13.98 3.72
CA LEU A 98 2.63 14.49 4.51
C LEU A 98 2.34 13.51 5.66
N SER A 99 2.93 13.79 6.82
CA SER A 99 2.54 13.11 8.07
C SER A 99 1.38 13.84 8.71
N MET A 100 0.21 13.17 8.76
CA MET A 100 -0.98 13.74 9.37
C MET A 100 -0.75 14.07 10.84
N SER A 101 -0.14 13.16 11.60
CA SER A 101 0.22 13.39 13.01
C SER A 101 1.13 14.59 13.19
N ARG A 102 2.12 14.77 12.31
CA ARG A 102 3.05 15.91 12.38
C ARG A 102 2.37 17.23 12.07
N ILE A 103 1.41 17.25 11.14
CA ILE A 103 0.64 18.44 10.77
C ILE A 103 -0.40 18.78 11.85
N THR A 104 -1.05 17.78 12.45
CA THR A 104 -2.14 17.99 13.42
C THR A 104 -1.65 18.23 14.83
N ALA A 105 -0.51 17.66 15.25
CA ALA A 105 0.04 17.78 16.59
C ALA A 105 0.08 19.23 17.14
N PRO A 106 0.65 20.22 16.44
CA PRO A 106 0.70 21.59 16.97
C PRO A 106 -0.69 22.23 17.07
N VAL A 107 -1.58 21.96 16.11
CA VAL A 107 -2.96 22.49 16.12
C VAL A 107 -3.74 21.92 17.30
N LEU A 108 -3.62 20.61 17.53
CA LEU A 108 -4.28 19.94 18.65
C LEU A 108 -3.69 20.38 19.99
N ALA A 109 -2.37 20.53 20.11
CA ALA A 109 -1.73 21.02 21.33
C ALA A 109 -2.19 22.46 21.67
N ALA A 110 -2.29 23.34 20.66
CA ALA A 110 -2.81 24.69 20.84
C ALA A 110 -4.29 24.70 21.24
N ALA A 111 -5.12 23.84 20.64
CA ALA A 111 -6.53 23.70 21.01
C ALA A 111 -6.69 23.17 22.45
N ALA A 112 -5.92 22.14 22.82
CA ALA A 112 -5.91 21.60 24.17
C ALA A 112 -5.46 22.64 25.19
N ARG A 113 -4.44 23.45 24.87
CA ARG A 113 -3.99 24.55 25.73
C ARG A 113 -5.11 25.55 25.99
N ARG A 114 -5.82 25.99 24.95
CA ARG A 114 -6.96 26.91 25.10
C ARG A 114 -8.07 26.35 25.99
N LEU A 115 -8.34 25.05 25.90
CA LEU A 115 -9.33 24.39 26.76
C LEU A 115 -8.89 24.32 28.23
N LEU A 116 -7.58 24.23 28.49
CA LEU A 116 -7.04 24.27 29.85
C LEU A 116 -7.01 25.70 30.41
N ASP A 117 -6.78 26.69 29.55
CA ASP A 117 -6.73 28.11 29.93
C ASP A 117 -8.13 28.75 30.09
N ASP A 118 -9.20 28.10 29.60
CA ASP A 118 -10.58 28.58 29.72
C ASP A 118 -11.25 28.04 31.00
N PRO A 119 -11.42 28.86 32.07
CA PRO A 119 -12.03 28.44 33.33
C PRO A 119 -13.54 28.19 33.23
N SER A 120 -14.18 28.61 32.12
CA SER A 120 -15.60 28.38 31.85
C SER A 120 -15.86 27.13 31.00
N ALA A 121 -14.80 26.49 30.49
CA ALA A 121 -14.92 25.27 29.71
C ALA A 121 -15.49 24.15 30.60
N PRO A 122 -16.54 23.43 30.14
CA PRO A 122 -17.14 22.37 30.93
C PRO A 122 -16.10 21.26 31.17
N THR A 123 -15.59 21.16 32.40
CA THR A 123 -14.75 20.06 32.88
C THR A 123 -15.60 18.80 33.04
N ARG A 124 -16.20 18.31 31.96
CA ARG A 124 -16.90 17.03 31.96
C ARG A 124 -16.05 16.03 31.20
N THR A 125 -15.02 15.54 31.88
CA THR A 125 -14.35 14.28 31.54
C THR A 125 -15.36 13.14 31.72
N ARG A 126 -16.29 13.00 30.76
CA ARG A 126 -16.82 11.66 30.50
C ARG A 126 -15.63 10.87 29.98
N HIS A 127 -15.08 10.04 30.86
CA HIS A 127 -14.37 8.85 30.45
C HIS A 127 -15.31 8.04 29.55
N HIS A 128 -15.36 8.39 28.26
CA HIS A 128 -15.64 7.41 27.24
C HIS A 128 -14.46 6.46 27.35
N GLN A 129 -14.66 5.39 28.13
CA GLN A 129 -13.94 4.16 27.92
C GLN A 129 -14.03 3.93 26.42
N HIS A 130 -12.94 4.21 25.71
CA HIS A 130 -12.75 3.66 24.40
C HIS A 130 -12.81 2.16 24.66
N ALA A 131 -14.00 1.58 24.42
CA ALA A 131 -14.09 0.19 24.06
C ALA A 131 -12.98 0.04 23.02
N ARG A 132 -11.91 -0.65 23.40
CA ARG A 132 -10.79 -0.92 22.54
C ARG A 132 -11.42 -1.55 21.31
N SER A 133 -11.62 -0.75 20.27
CA SER A 133 -11.79 -1.24 18.92
C SER A 133 -10.40 -1.73 18.51
N ALA A 134 -9.94 -2.78 19.19
CA ALA A 134 -9.16 -3.80 18.55
C ALA A 134 -10.10 -4.30 17.46
N ARG A 135 -10.05 -3.67 16.27
CA ARG A 135 -10.44 -4.39 15.07
C ARG A 135 -9.45 -5.55 15.07
N PRO A 136 -9.88 -6.78 15.39
CA PRO A 136 -8.96 -7.91 15.27
C PRO A 136 -8.48 -7.84 13.82
N PHE A 137 -7.18 -7.92 13.64
CA PHE A 137 -6.62 -8.09 12.30
C PHE A 137 -7.22 -9.38 11.76
N GLN A 138 -8.28 -9.24 10.95
CA GLN A 138 -9.03 -10.38 10.42
C GLN A 138 -8.23 -10.90 9.24
N ALA A 139 -7.16 -11.63 9.55
CA ALA A 139 -6.39 -12.36 8.57
C ALA A 139 -7.35 -13.33 7.87
N ASP A 140 -7.62 -13.05 6.60
CA ASP A 140 -8.54 -13.85 5.81
C ASP A 140 -8.04 -15.30 5.79
N ARG A 141 -8.90 -16.23 6.20
CA ARG A 141 -8.58 -17.66 6.27
C ARG A 141 -8.18 -18.20 4.90
N ILE A 142 -8.66 -17.55 3.83
CA ILE A 142 -8.29 -17.84 2.45
C ILE A 142 -6.82 -17.48 2.19
N LEU A 143 -6.37 -16.32 2.66
CA LEU A 143 -4.99 -15.85 2.49
C LEU A 143 -4.00 -16.73 3.28
N LEU A 144 -4.35 -17.08 4.52
CA LEU A 144 -3.55 -18.00 5.35
C LEU A 144 -3.49 -19.40 4.75
N GLY A 145 -4.61 -19.90 4.21
CA GLY A 145 -4.66 -21.18 3.50
C GLY A 145 -3.79 -21.19 2.24
N ALA A 146 -3.84 -20.11 1.45
CA ALA A 146 -3.02 -19.98 0.24
C ALA A 146 -1.52 -19.94 0.55
N LEU A 147 -1.10 -19.19 1.58
CA LEU A 147 0.28 -19.15 2.05
C LEU A 147 0.77 -20.52 2.54
N LEU A 148 -0.05 -21.26 3.30
CA LEU A 148 0.30 -22.59 3.78
C LEU A 148 0.45 -23.59 2.63
N CYS A 149 -0.44 -23.53 1.63
CA CYS A 149 -0.36 -24.35 0.43
C CYS A 149 0.89 -24.03 -0.40
N LEU A 150 1.22 -22.75 -0.56
CA LEU A 150 2.42 -22.33 -1.29
C LEU A 150 3.70 -22.80 -0.58
N PHE A 151 3.73 -22.69 0.76
CA PHE A 151 4.83 -23.14 1.59
C PHE A 151 4.98 -24.66 1.52
N CYS A 152 3.89 -25.41 1.65
CA CYS A 152 3.91 -26.87 1.57
C CYS A 152 4.36 -27.33 0.17
N TRP A 153 3.90 -26.67 -0.90
CA TRP A 153 4.35 -26.96 -2.26
C TRP A 153 5.84 -26.67 -2.49
N PHE A 154 6.36 -25.60 -1.88
CA PHE A 154 7.78 -25.26 -1.96
C PHE A 154 8.65 -26.21 -1.14
N SER A 155 8.19 -26.63 0.04
CA SER A 155 8.90 -27.56 0.93
C SER A 155 8.86 -29.02 0.47
N HIS A 156 7.86 -29.43 -0.33
CA HIS A 156 7.70 -30.82 -0.78
C HIS A 156 8.12 -31.10 -2.22
N ARG A 157 8.91 -30.27 -2.89
CA ARG A 157 9.49 -30.67 -4.19
C ARG A 157 10.44 -31.86 -3.99
N PRO A 158 10.10 -33.08 -4.46
CA PRO A 158 10.99 -34.22 -4.34
C PRO A 158 12.16 -34.00 -5.29
N CYS A 159 13.36 -34.02 -4.73
CA CYS A 159 14.63 -33.97 -5.45
C CYS A 159 14.70 -35.18 -6.40
N PHE A 160 14.46 -34.96 -7.69
CA PHE A 160 14.58 -36.00 -8.72
C PHE A 160 16.07 -36.30 -8.97
N SER A 161 16.66 -37.11 -8.10
CA SER A 161 18.04 -37.58 -8.25
C SER A 161 18.11 -38.70 -9.29
N ARG A 162 18.86 -38.44 -10.36
CA ARG A 162 19.38 -39.42 -11.32
C ARG A 162 19.90 -40.70 -10.65
N ARG A 163 19.50 -41.87 -11.15
CA ARG A 163 20.38 -43.05 -11.24
C ARG A 163 20.25 -43.71 -12.62
N ARG A 164 21.38 -43.75 -13.33
CA ARG A 164 21.64 -44.58 -14.51
C ARG A 164 22.03 -45.99 -14.06
N SER A 165 21.82 -46.91 -15.01
CA SER A 165 22.65 -48.07 -15.38
C SER A 165 22.18 -49.49 -15.00
N THR A 166 21.68 -50.17 -16.03
CA THR A 166 22.17 -51.45 -16.61
C THR A 166 22.24 -52.73 -15.76
N SER A 167 21.44 -53.72 -16.16
CA SER A 167 21.85 -55.11 -16.53
C SER A 167 20.58 -55.91 -16.90
N ARG A 168 20.44 -56.46 -18.13
CA ARG A 168 20.67 -57.90 -18.49
C ARG A 168 20.02 -58.85 -17.47
N THR A 169 19.13 -59.80 -17.79
CA THR A 169 19.05 -60.77 -18.91
C THR A 169 17.75 -61.57 -18.79
N SER A 170 17.19 -62.00 -19.93
CA SER A 170 16.39 -63.23 -20.20
C SER A 170 15.11 -63.48 -19.36
N THR A 171 14.00 -64.08 -19.83
CA THR A 171 13.80 -65.18 -20.78
C THR A 171 12.29 -65.29 -21.09
N HIS A 172 11.96 -65.77 -22.30
CA HIS A 172 10.75 -66.51 -22.71
C HIS A 172 9.38 -65.80 -22.77
N CYS A 173 8.83 -65.63 -23.98
CA CYS A 173 7.90 -66.55 -24.68
C CYS A 173 6.50 -66.60 -24.05
N ILE A 174 5.48 -66.17 -24.78
CA ILE A 174 4.44 -67.04 -25.34
C ILE A 174 3.51 -66.22 -26.25
N SER A 175 3.31 -66.79 -27.44
CA SER A 175 2.36 -66.45 -28.50
C SER A 175 0.90 -66.68 -28.08
N TYR A 176 -0.04 -65.89 -28.60
CA TYR A 176 -1.41 -66.25 -29.06
C TYR A 176 -2.08 -64.91 -29.45
N GLY A 177 -2.37 -64.59 -30.72
CA GLY A 177 -3.22 -65.33 -31.64
C GLY A 177 -4.65 -64.78 -31.57
N ARG A 178 -4.97 -63.72 -32.33
CA ARG A 178 -6.35 -63.29 -32.62
C ARG A 178 -6.54 -63.23 -34.14
N ARG A 179 -7.72 -63.72 -34.52
CA ARG A 179 -8.27 -63.93 -35.86
C ARG A 179 -8.25 -62.68 -36.74
#